data_AF-A0A443RS84-F1
#
_entry.id   AF-A0A443RS84-F1
#
_cell.length_a   1.000
_cell.length_b   1.000
_cell.length_c   1.000
_cell.angle_alpha   90.00
_cell.angle_beta   90.00
_cell.angle_gamma   90.00
#
_symmetry.space_group_name_H-M   'P 1'
#
loop_
_entity.id
_entity.type
_entity.pdbx_description
1 polymer ?
#
loop_
_entity_poly.entity_id
_entity_poly.type
_entity_poly.pdbx_seq_one_letter_code
_entity_poly.pdbx_strand_id
1 'polypeptide(L)'
;MNNAIKYPDDDGSFIIIDRTESLCSSTIGWRRYKPAYSHLKDCKYPREYLHELTHTLGFAHEHQRPDRDSYVKVYEEKVIDQRQIVSFKIRPASRKYNYSLYPYDYNSIMHYETNAGVYKSDYSIVSRDESVFKTANIGPKETYSEIDKQQLRDIYSCSFNEFVDSWKTFQTLS
;
A
#
# COMPACT_ATOMS: atom_id res chain seq x y z
N MET A 1 26.42 0.72 1.85
CA MET A 1 26.19 -0.56 1.15
C MET A 1 24.77 -0.49 0.61
N ASN A 2 24.62 -0.35 -0.71
CA ASN A 2 23.30 -0.21 -1.35
C ASN A 2 22.80 -1.61 -1.73
N ASN A 3 21.84 -2.12 -0.97
CA ASN A 3 21.18 -3.39 -1.24
C ASN A 3 20.03 -3.10 -2.22
N ALA A 4 20.27 -3.27 -3.52
CA ALA A 4 19.23 -3.18 -4.55
C ALA A 4 18.69 -4.58 -4.85
N ILE A 5 17.37 -4.72 -4.91
CA ILE A 5 16.72 -5.92 -5.47
C ILE A 5 16.53 -5.63 -6.96
N LYS A 6 17.23 -6.40 -7.81
CA LYS A 6 17.07 -6.33 -9.28
C LYS A 6 15.78 -7.03 -9.69
N TYR A 7 15.01 -6.42 -10.58
CA TYR A 7 13.98 -7.15 -11.33
C TYR A 7 14.66 -8.09 -12.35
N PRO A 8 13.99 -9.17 -12.78
CA PRO A 8 14.58 -10.23 -13.61
C PRO A 8 15.09 -9.78 -14.99
N ASP A 9 14.74 -8.58 -15.45
CA ASP A 9 15.20 -8.04 -16.73
C ASP A 9 16.36 -7.04 -16.51
N ASP A 10 17.51 -7.24 -17.18
CA ASP A 10 18.68 -6.36 -17.13
C ASP A 10 18.48 -5.07 -17.96
N ASP A 11 17.24 -4.58 -18.06
CA ASP A 11 16.85 -3.38 -18.80
C ASP A 11 17.10 -2.09 -17.99
N GLY A 12 17.81 -2.17 -16.85
CA GLY A 12 18.03 -1.03 -15.96
C GLY A 12 16.87 -0.76 -15.00
N SER A 13 15.90 -1.67 -14.88
CA SER A 13 14.82 -1.57 -13.88
C SER A 13 15.19 -2.30 -12.58
N PHE A 14 15.26 -1.58 -11.47
CA PHE A 14 15.54 -2.15 -10.15
C PHE A 14 14.89 -1.30 -9.05
N ILE A 15 14.74 -1.89 -7.86
CA ILE A 15 14.33 -1.16 -6.66
C ILE A 15 15.59 -0.71 -5.92
N ILE A 16 15.69 0.58 -5.65
CA ILE A 16 16.65 1.16 -4.72
C ILE A 16 15.98 1.23 -3.35
N ILE A 17 16.52 0.50 -2.39
CA ILE A 17 16.16 0.65 -0.98
C ILE A 17 17.02 1.76 -0.39
N ASP A 18 16.38 2.88 -0.06
CA ASP A 18 17.02 4.02 0.57
C ASP A 18 16.68 4.07 2.07
N ARG A 19 17.72 4.15 2.90
CA ARG A 19 17.62 4.28 4.35
C ARG A 19 18.27 5.56 4.87
N THR A 20 18.56 6.51 3.97
CA THR A 20 19.27 7.76 4.28
C THR A 20 18.29 8.93 4.40
N GLU A 21 17.33 9.03 3.49
CA GLU A 21 16.25 10.02 3.54
C GLU A 21 15.20 9.65 4.60
N SER A 22 14.79 10.64 5.41
CA SER A 22 13.78 10.48 6.47
C SER A 22 12.38 10.50 5.89
N LEU A 23 11.98 9.34 5.35
CA LEU A 23 10.69 9.06 4.74
C LEU A 23 10.31 7.58 4.99
N CYS A 24 9.01 7.30 4.94
CA CYS A 24 8.44 5.96 4.79
C CYS A 24 7.49 6.04 3.59
N SER A 25 8.00 5.69 2.41
CA SER A 25 7.27 5.81 1.15
C SER A 25 7.97 5.07 0.02
N SER A 26 7.20 4.57 -0.95
CA SER A 26 7.72 3.79 -2.06
C SER A 26 7.02 4.12 -3.36
N THR A 27 7.78 3.97 -4.44
CA THR A 27 7.26 4.03 -5.80
C THR A 27 6.22 2.94 -6.01
N ILE A 28 5.08 3.31 -6.62
CA ILE A 28 4.06 2.34 -7.01
C ILE A 28 4.50 1.59 -8.27
N GLY A 29 4.84 0.32 -8.12
CA GLY A 29 5.09 -0.63 -9.20
C GLY A 29 6.39 -0.42 -9.98
N TRP A 30 6.55 -1.27 -11.00
CA TRP A 30 7.70 -1.26 -11.90
C TRP A 30 7.77 -0.01 -12.77
N ARG A 31 9.00 0.47 -13.02
CA ARG A 31 9.31 1.60 -13.90
C ARG A 31 10.32 1.19 -14.96
N ARG A 32 9.89 1.18 -16.23
CA ARG A 32 10.75 0.86 -17.37
C ARG A 32 11.96 1.79 -17.44
N TYR A 33 13.15 1.21 -17.58
CA TYR A 33 14.43 1.92 -17.76
C TYR A 33 14.81 2.90 -16.63
N LYS A 34 14.15 2.81 -15.46
CA LYS A 34 14.36 3.73 -14.35
C LYS A 34 14.29 3.01 -13.01
N PRO A 35 15.06 3.44 -12.00
CA PRO A 35 14.89 2.93 -10.66
C PRO A 35 13.50 3.29 -10.08
N ALA A 36 12.94 2.33 -9.37
CA ALA A 36 11.93 2.57 -8.34
C ALA A 36 12.63 2.80 -7.00
N TYR A 37 12.09 3.67 -6.17
CA TYR A 37 12.66 3.99 -4.86
C TYR A 37 11.73 3.51 -3.75
N SER A 38 12.32 2.94 -2.71
CA SER A 38 11.64 2.60 -1.46
C SER A 38 12.45 3.22 -0.32
N HIS A 39 11.91 4.29 0.27
CA HIS A 39 12.52 4.99 1.39
C HIS A 39 11.95 4.40 2.68
N LEU A 40 12.81 3.78 3.48
CA LEU A 40 12.40 2.93 4.61
C LEU A 40 12.92 3.42 5.96
N LYS A 41 13.57 4.58 6.01
CA LYS A 41 14.26 5.06 7.23
C LYS A 41 13.28 5.34 8.36
N ASP A 42 12.14 5.95 8.05
CA ASP A 42 11.16 6.38 9.04
C ASP A 42 10.03 5.33 9.23
N CYS A 43 10.10 4.18 8.55
CA CYS A 43 9.23 3.05 8.83
C CYS A 43 9.66 2.40 10.16
N LYS A 44 8.78 2.37 11.14
CA LYS A 44 9.02 1.95 12.52
C LYS A 44 8.48 0.55 12.81
N TYR A 45 7.39 0.17 12.15
CA TYR A 45 6.69 -1.09 12.42
C TYR A 45 6.76 -2.05 11.24
N PRO A 46 6.80 -3.38 11.47
CA PRO A 46 6.81 -4.38 10.40
C PRO A 46 5.72 -4.16 9.35
N ARG A 47 4.53 -3.74 9.77
CA ARG A 47 3.42 -3.42 8.85
C ARG A 47 3.72 -2.28 7.86
N GLU A 48 4.51 -1.29 8.27
CA GLU A 48 4.88 -0.17 7.41
C GLU A 48 5.88 -0.63 6.35
N TYR A 49 6.86 -1.46 6.70
CA TYR A 49 7.71 -2.10 5.70
C TYR A 49 6.90 -2.96 4.72
N LEU A 50 5.91 -3.69 5.21
CA LEU A 50 5.01 -4.48 4.36
C LEU A 50 4.22 -3.59 3.40
N HIS A 51 3.63 -2.51 3.90
CA HIS A 51 2.93 -1.49 3.11
C HIS A 51 3.81 -0.95 1.98
N GLU A 52 5.04 -0.56 2.32
CA GLU A 52 6.00 0.00 1.37
C GLU A 52 6.45 -1.00 0.30
N LEU A 53 6.69 -2.26 0.70
CA LEU A 53 6.95 -3.32 -0.27
C LEU A 53 5.74 -3.55 -1.18
N THR A 54 4.53 -3.48 -0.66
CA THR A 54 3.29 -3.67 -1.42
C THR A 54 3.08 -2.56 -2.46
N HIS A 55 3.48 -1.33 -2.16
CA HIS A 55 3.59 -0.26 -3.16
C HIS A 55 4.52 -0.65 -4.30
N THR A 56 5.71 -1.19 -4.01
CA THR A 56 6.65 -1.61 -5.08
C THR A 56 6.11 -2.77 -5.93
N LEU A 57 5.22 -3.61 -5.37
CA LEU A 57 4.43 -4.62 -6.07
C LEU A 57 3.26 -4.04 -6.89
N GLY A 58 3.12 -2.72 -6.91
CA GLY A 58 2.21 -2.01 -7.78
C GLY A 58 0.93 -1.53 -7.10
N PHE A 59 0.70 -1.78 -5.83
CA PHE A 59 -0.57 -1.42 -5.20
C PHE A 59 -0.61 0.07 -4.86
N ALA A 60 -1.72 0.72 -5.16
CA ALA A 60 -2.03 2.03 -4.59
C ALA A 60 -2.88 1.87 -3.33
N HIS A 61 -3.10 2.97 -2.60
CA HIS A 61 -3.91 2.91 -1.40
C HIS A 61 -5.36 2.52 -1.67
N GLU A 62 -5.95 1.77 -0.74
CA GLU A 62 -7.34 1.30 -0.83
C GLU A 62 -8.34 2.47 -0.80
N HIS A 63 -8.07 3.52 0.00
CA HIS A 63 -8.93 4.73 0.06
C HIS A 63 -8.86 5.63 -1.18
N GLN A 64 -7.97 5.31 -2.12
CA GLN A 64 -7.86 6.00 -3.40
C GLN A 64 -8.58 5.27 -4.54
N ARG A 65 -9.27 4.15 -4.26
CA ARG A 65 -10.03 3.42 -5.27
C ARG A 65 -11.10 4.29 -5.95
N PRO A 66 -11.42 4.05 -7.24
CA PRO A 66 -12.49 4.75 -7.95
C PRO A 66 -13.87 4.63 -7.30
N ASP A 67 -14.15 3.53 -6.60
CA ASP A 67 -15.42 3.22 -5.95
C ASP A 67 -15.46 3.59 -4.45
N ARG A 68 -14.37 4.15 -3.90
CA ARG A 68 -14.19 4.36 -2.45
C ARG A 68 -15.30 5.20 -1.81
N ASP A 69 -15.90 6.14 -2.53
CA ASP A 69 -16.96 7.01 -2.00
C ASP A 69 -18.26 6.24 -1.68
N SER A 70 -18.39 4.99 -2.13
CA SER A 70 -19.48 4.09 -1.72
C SER A 70 -19.25 3.47 -0.33
N TYR A 71 -18.02 3.47 0.16
CA TYR A 71 -17.57 2.76 1.35
C TYR A 71 -17.09 3.71 2.45
N VAL A 72 -16.36 4.75 2.09
CA VAL A 72 -15.83 5.75 3.03
C VAL A 72 -16.21 7.17 2.61
N LYS A 73 -16.25 8.05 3.60
CA LYS A 73 -16.28 9.50 3.42
C LYS A 73 -14.90 10.06 3.78
N VAL A 74 -14.37 10.92 2.91
CA VAL A 74 -13.08 11.58 3.13
C VAL A 74 -13.29 13.07 3.35
N TYR A 75 -12.73 13.59 4.45
CA TYR A 75 -12.79 14.99 4.88
C TYR A 75 -11.45 15.66 4.57
N GLU A 76 -11.21 15.96 3.30
CA GLU A 76 -9.95 16.57 2.85
C GLU A 76 -9.71 17.94 3.48
N GLU A 77 -10.77 18.68 3.77
CA GLU A 77 -10.72 20.01 4.39
C GLU A 77 -10.15 19.99 5.81
N LYS A 78 -10.13 18.82 6.46
CA LYS A 78 -9.57 18.65 7.81
C LYS A 78 -8.06 18.37 7.79
N VAL A 79 -7.51 17.99 6.63
CA VAL A 79 -6.09 17.64 6.50
C VAL A 79 -5.23 18.86 6.84
N ILE A 80 -4.30 18.68 7.79
CA ILE A 80 -3.51 19.78 8.37
C ILE A 80 -2.57 20.39 7.33
N ASP A 81 -1.85 19.55 6.58
CA ASP A 81 -0.98 20.01 5.49
C ASP A 81 -1.73 19.97 4.16
N GLN A 82 -2.12 21.13 3.68
CA GLN A 82 -2.86 21.28 2.42
C GLN A 82 -2.11 20.71 1.20
N ARG A 83 -0.77 20.60 1.27
CA ARG A 83 0.03 19.97 0.20
C ARG A 83 -0.20 18.46 0.10
N GLN A 84 -0.70 17.83 1.16
CA GLN A 84 -0.96 16.39 1.24
C GLN A 84 -2.37 15.99 0.80
N ILE A 85 -3.26 16.95 0.47
CA ILE A 85 -4.62 16.66 0.01
C ILE A 85 -4.62 15.75 -1.23
N VAL A 86 -3.60 15.87 -2.09
CA VAL A 86 -3.44 15.00 -3.27
C VAL A 86 -3.41 13.50 -2.90
N SER A 87 -2.91 13.14 -1.71
CA SER A 87 -2.85 11.75 -1.21
C SER A 87 -4.22 11.18 -0.81
N PHE A 88 -5.25 12.03 -0.73
CA PHE A 88 -6.63 11.66 -0.44
C PHE A 88 -7.52 11.58 -1.69
N LYS A 89 -6.98 12.00 -2.84
CA LYS A 89 -7.70 11.97 -4.11
C LYS A 89 -7.85 10.56 -4.65
N ILE A 90 -9.01 10.30 -5.26
CA ILE A 90 -9.25 9.10 -6.04
C ILE A 90 -8.24 9.04 -7.17
N ARG A 91 -7.61 7.87 -7.32
CA ARG A 91 -6.76 7.58 -8.47
C ARG A 91 -7.64 7.10 -9.62
N PRO A 92 -7.47 7.62 -10.84
CA PRO A 92 -8.23 7.15 -12.00
C PRO A 92 -8.07 5.63 -12.16
N ALA A 93 -9.17 4.97 -12.54
CA ALA A 93 -9.14 3.55 -12.85
C ALA A 93 -8.06 3.29 -13.92
N SER A 94 -7.11 2.42 -13.62
CA SER A 94 -6.12 1.98 -14.58
C SER A 94 -6.44 0.55 -14.98
N ARG A 95 -6.23 0.20 -16.26
CA ARG A 95 -6.36 -1.21 -16.72
C ARG A 95 -5.47 -2.18 -15.93
N LYS A 96 -4.44 -1.68 -15.22
CA LYS A 96 -3.55 -2.49 -14.39
C LYS A 96 -4.11 -2.78 -12.98
N TYR A 97 -5.13 -2.04 -12.54
CA TYR A 97 -5.71 -2.16 -11.21
C TYR A 97 -7.21 -2.38 -11.32
N ASN A 98 -7.62 -3.64 -11.42
CA ASN A 98 -9.02 -4.01 -11.58
C ASN A 98 -9.69 -4.08 -10.20
N TYR A 99 -9.72 -2.95 -9.48
CA TYR A 99 -10.25 -2.83 -8.13
C TYR A 99 -11.69 -3.35 -8.01
N SER A 100 -12.48 -3.27 -9.08
CA SER A 100 -13.85 -3.77 -9.16
C SER A 100 -13.99 -5.29 -9.04
N LEU A 101 -12.90 -6.06 -9.10
CA LEU A 101 -12.94 -7.51 -8.92
C LEU A 101 -13.00 -7.93 -7.44
N TYR A 102 -12.65 -7.04 -6.51
CA TYR A 102 -12.56 -7.34 -5.08
C TYR A 102 -13.44 -6.38 -4.28
N PRO A 103 -14.09 -6.88 -3.20
CA PRO A 103 -14.74 -6.01 -2.23
C PRO A 103 -13.76 -4.96 -1.69
N TYR A 104 -14.30 -3.81 -1.27
CA TYR A 104 -13.51 -2.80 -0.59
C TYR A 104 -13.01 -3.32 0.77
N ASP A 105 -11.71 -3.20 1.01
CA ASP A 105 -11.09 -3.78 2.20
C ASP A 105 -10.65 -2.73 3.22
N TYR A 106 -11.50 -2.48 4.22
CA TYR A 106 -11.19 -1.58 5.34
C TYR A 106 -9.97 -2.01 6.18
N ASN A 107 -9.55 -3.27 6.05
CA ASN A 107 -8.43 -3.87 6.78
C ASN A 107 -7.21 -4.10 5.89
N SER A 108 -7.23 -3.61 4.64
CA SER A 108 -6.08 -3.77 3.75
C SER A 108 -4.86 -3.12 4.36
N ILE A 109 -3.70 -3.76 4.20
CA ILE A 109 -2.41 -3.14 4.51
C ILE A 109 -2.25 -1.81 3.78
N MET A 110 -2.94 -1.61 2.65
CA MET A 110 -2.90 -0.41 1.81
C MET A 110 -3.93 0.66 2.18
N HIS A 111 -4.77 0.43 3.20
CA HIS A 111 -5.76 1.44 3.62
C HIS A 111 -5.14 2.42 4.62
N TYR A 112 -5.44 3.71 4.52
CA TYR A 112 -5.06 4.69 5.54
C TYR A 112 -5.86 4.56 6.84
N GLU A 113 -5.26 4.97 7.95
CA GLU A 113 -5.95 5.09 9.23
C GLU A 113 -7.02 6.20 9.19
N THR A 114 -8.00 6.12 10.08
CA THR A 114 -9.11 7.08 10.15
C THR A 114 -8.68 8.52 10.42
N ASN A 115 -7.57 8.72 11.13
CA ASN A 115 -7.00 10.01 11.50
C ASN A 115 -5.77 10.40 10.65
N ALA A 116 -5.59 9.78 9.48
CA ALA A 116 -4.48 10.09 8.59
C ALA A 116 -4.44 11.59 8.24
N GLY A 117 -3.29 12.24 8.46
CA GLY A 117 -3.07 13.64 8.13
C GLY A 117 -3.85 14.66 8.98
N VAL A 118 -4.50 14.22 10.06
CA VAL A 118 -5.27 15.08 10.98
C VAL A 118 -4.79 14.91 12.42
N TYR A 119 -5.32 15.73 13.34
CA TYR A 119 -5.06 15.56 14.76
C TYR A 119 -5.68 14.24 15.25
N LYS A 120 -5.06 13.61 16.26
CA LYS A 120 -5.47 12.29 16.77
C LYS A 120 -6.94 12.23 17.23
N SER A 121 -7.52 13.36 17.61
CA SER A 121 -8.92 13.50 18.04
C SER A 121 -9.91 13.72 16.90
N ASP A 122 -9.45 13.78 15.65
CA ASP A 122 -10.28 14.02 14.47
C ASP A 122 -10.14 12.88 13.46
N TYR A 123 -11.03 12.87 12.46
CA TYR A 123 -11.10 11.86 11.43
C TYR A 123 -11.10 12.50 10.04
N SER A 124 -10.18 12.05 9.20
CA SER A 124 -10.14 12.36 7.77
C SER A 124 -10.82 11.28 6.93
N ILE A 125 -10.87 10.03 7.38
CA ILE A 125 -11.50 8.92 6.66
C ILE A 125 -12.44 8.17 7.60
N VAL A 126 -13.71 8.07 7.22
CA VAL A 126 -14.78 7.46 8.04
C VAL A 126 -15.58 6.49 7.17
N SER A 127 -15.84 5.27 7.65
CA SER A 127 -16.72 4.33 6.94
C SER A 127 -18.15 4.87 6.89
N ARG A 128 -18.83 4.63 5.76
CA ARG A 128 -20.26 4.86 5.61
C ARG A 128 -21.11 3.81 6.31
N ASP A 129 -20.53 2.63 6.56
CA ASP A 129 -21.13 1.61 7.39
C ASP A 129 -20.83 1.92 8.86
N GLU A 130 -21.87 2.31 9.61
CA GLU A 130 -21.75 2.62 11.03
C GLU A 130 -21.26 1.44 11.87
N SER A 131 -21.57 0.21 11.46
CA SER A 131 -21.10 -0.99 12.16
C SER A 131 -19.58 -1.08 12.05
N VAL A 132 -19.01 -0.77 10.89
CA VAL A 132 -17.56 -0.73 10.66
C VAL A 132 -16.93 0.44 11.41
N PHE A 133 -17.53 1.64 11.37
CA PHE A 133 -16.96 2.80 12.08
C PHE A 133 -16.90 2.61 13.60
N LYS A 134 -17.92 1.99 14.20
CA LYS A 134 -18.01 1.78 15.66
C LYS A 134 -17.18 0.59 16.16
N THR A 135 -16.86 -0.37 15.29
CA THR A 135 -16.22 -1.64 15.67
C THR A 135 -14.83 -1.85 15.09
N ALA A 136 -14.48 -1.17 13.99
CA ALA A 136 -13.24 -1.42 13.27
C ALA A 136 -12.29 -0.21 13.34
N ASN A 137 -11.06 -0.48 13.79
CA ASN A 137 -9.90 0.33 13.46
C ASN A 137 -9.66 0.23 11.94
N ILE A 138 -10.33 1.06 11.13
CA ILE A 138 -10.06 1.14 9.69
C ILE A 138 -8.61 1.58 9.50
N GLY A 139 -7.90 0.92 8.58
CA GLY A 139 -6.50 1.20 8.30
C GLY A 139 -5.65 -0.07 8.24
N PRO A 140 -4.32 0.12 8.13
CA PRO A 140 -3.40 -0.97 7.83
C PRO A 140 -3.29 -1.90 9.03
N LYS A 141 -3.43 -3.21 8.79
CA LYS A 141 -3.24 -4.23 9.83
C LYS A 141 -1.79 -4.65 9.95
N GLU A 142 -1.49 -5.46 10.96
CA GLU A 142 -0.13 -5.97 11.18
C GLU A 142 0.38 -6.89 10.05
N THR A 143 -0.54 -7.46 9.26
CA THR A 143 -0.24 -8.35 8.13
C THR A 143 -1.25 -8.13 6.99
N TYR A 144 -0.96 -8.69 5.81
CA TYR A 144 -1.90 -8.72 4.69
C TYR A 144 -3.27 -9.30 5.08
N SER A 145 -4.34 -8.63 4.65
CA SER A 145 -5.67 -9.22 4.68
C SER A 145 -5.78 -10.40 3.71
N GLU A 146 -6.87 -11.17 3.79
CA GLU A 146 -7.14 -12.21 2.79
C GLU A 146 -7.37 -11.64 1.40
N ILE A 147 -7.93 -10.42 1.29
CA ILE A 147 -8.15 -9.74 0.03
C ILE A 147 -6.82 -9.23 -0.54
N ASP A 148 -5.91 -8.68 0.28
CA ASP A 148 -4.55 -8.31 -0.15
C ASP A 148 -3.80 -9.52 -0.73
N LYS A 149 -3.83 -10.66 -0.02
CA LYS A 149 -3.19 -11.90 -0.47
C LYS A 149 -3.78 -12.40 -1.78
N GLN A 150 -5.10 -12.32 -1.94
CA GLN A 150 -5.77 -12.74 -3.17
C GLN A 150 -5.38 -11.84 -4.35
N GLN A 151 -5.42 -10.52 -4.16
CA GLN A 151 -5.00 -9.56 -5.19
C GLN A 151 -3.55 -9.79 -5.62
N LEU A 152 -2.64 -10.03 -4.66
CA LEU A 152 -1.23 -10.31 -4.94
C LEU A 152 -1.06 -11.59 -5.78
N ARG A 153 -1.76 -12.67 -5.42
CA ARG A 153 -1.75 -13.92 -6.20
C ARG A 153 -2.24 -13.72 -7.62
N ASP A 154 -3.33 -12.99 -7.78
CA ASP A 154 -4.00 -12.84 -9.07
C ASP A 154 -3.25 -11.88 -10.01
N ILE A 155 -2.67 -10.80 -9.48
CA ILE A 155 -1.85 -9.85 -10.28
C ILE A 155 -0.58 -10.51 -10.81
N TYR A 156 0.09 -11.32 -10.00
CA TYR A 156 1.35 -11.96 -10.38
C TYR A 156 1.17 -13.37 -10.95
N SER A 157 -0.08 -13.84 -11.09
CA SER A 157 -0.42 -15.18 -11.61
C SER A 157 0.39 -16.30 -10.94
N CYS A 158 0.76 -16.12 -9.66
CA CYS A 158 1.52 -17.11 -8.94
C CYS A 158 0.63 -18.31 -8.64
N SER A 159 1.06 -19.52 -9.03
CA SER A 159 0.51 -20.70 -8.38
C SER A 159 0.88 -20.64 -6.89
N PHE A 160 -0.03 -21.03 -5.99
CA PHE A 160 0.18 -20.93 -4.53
C PHE A 160 1.51 -21.54 -4.05
N ASN A 161 2.05 -22.52 -4.78
CA ASN A 161 3.31 -23.18 -4.47
C ASN A 161 4.56 -22.31 -4.75
N GLU A 162 4.57 -21.51 -5.82
CA GLU A 162 5.74 -20.70 -6.21
C GLU A 162 5.99 -19.52 -5.25
N PHE A 163 4.92 -18.94 -4.68
CA PHE A 163 5.04 -17.86 -3.70
C PHE A 163 5.60 -18.35 -2.35
N VAL A 164 5.14 -19.51 -1.87
CA VAL A 164 5.60 -20.09 -0.60
C VAL A 164 7.05 -20.55 -0.68
N ASP A 165 7.47 -21.12 -1.81
CA ASP A 165 8.87 -21.55 -2.00
C ASP A 165 9.82 -20.35 -2.10
N SER A 166 9.39 -19.26 -2.72
CA SER A 166 10.14 -18.00 -2.76
C SER A 166 10.28 -17.36 -1.37
N TRP A 167 9.22 -17.40 -0.55
CA TRP A 167 9.21 -16.83 0.80
C TRP A 167 10.01 -17.65 1.82
N LYS A 168 9.97 -18.99 1.74
CA LYS A 168 10.80 -19.88 2.57
C LYS A 168 12.29 -19.63 2.32
N THR A 169 12.68 -19.38 1.08
CA THR A 169 14.08 -19.05 0.72
C THR A 169 14.54 -17.75 1.37
N PHE A 170 13.64 -16.79 1.58
CA PHE A 170 13.94 -15.51 2.24
C PHE A 170 14.12 -15.66 3.76
N GLN A 171 13.46 -16.63 4.40
CA GLN A 171 13.60 -16.92 5.83
C GLN A 171 14.87 -17.71 6.18
N THR A 172 15.49 -18.39 5.21
CA THR A 172 16.71 -19.19 5.42
C THR A 172 18.01 -18.41 5.19
N LEU A 173 17.93 -17.12 4.83
CA LEU A 173 19.08 -16.24 4.60
C LEU A 173 19.40 -15.33 5.80
N SER A 174 18.86 -15.64 6.98
CA SER A 174 19.23 -15.02 8.27
C SER A 174 20.17 -15.91 9.07
#